data_AF-W4LFS8-F1
#
_entry.id   AF-W4LFS8-F1
#
_cell.length_a   1.000
_cell.length_b   1.000
_cell.length_c   1.000
_cell.angle_alpha   90.00
_cell.angle_beta   90.00
_cell.angle_gamma   90.00
#
_symmetry.space_group_name_H-M   'P 1'
#
loop_
_entity.id
_entity.type
_entity.pdbx_description
1 polymer ?
#
loop_
_entity_poly.entity_id
_entity_poly.type
_entity_poly.pdbx_seq_one_letter_code
_entity_poly.pdbx_strand_id
1 'polypeptide(L)'
;MRKIWILSFILLCGACLRFYGLDAESLWADEGITVRTVSDSFTAMKQILAKAIHPPLHYLILHPFTHLFGNSEFVVRLPSAIFGIMSIFMTYCLGKSLFNARTGFIAAGLVALSYFQIRYSQEARNYALLNMLALCSY
;
A
#
# COMPACT_ATOMS: atom_id res chain seq x y z
N MET A 1 -17.90 -12.36 -18.72
CA MET A 1 -18.40 -11.01 -18.35
C MET A 1 -18.77 -10.88 -16.88
N ARG A 2 -19.74 -11.62 -16.30
CA ARG A 2 -20.15 -11.46 -14.87
C ARG A 2 -19.00 -11.41 -13.83
N LYS A 3 -17.98 -12.26 -13.97
CA LYS A 3 -16.84 -12.34 -13.04
C LYS A 3 -16.01 -11.04 -12.99
N ILE A 4 -15.89 -10.32 -14.12
CA ILE A 4 -15.08 -9.11 -14.17
C ILE A 4 -15.74 -7.99 -13.37
N TRP A 5 -17.06 -7.85 -13.50
CA TRP A 5 -17.86 -6.88 -12.76
C TRP A 5 -17.78 -7.08 -11.24
N ILE A 6 -17.79 -8.33 -10.79
CA ILE A 6 -17.64 -8.64 -9.36
C ILE A 6 -16.25 -8.20 -8.86
N LEU A 7 -15.18 -8.53 -9.60
CA LEU A 7 -13.83 -8.10 -9.21
C LEU A 7 -13.69 -6.59 -9.22
N SER A 8 -14.16 -5.94 -10.29
CA SER A 8 -14.15 -4.48 -10.43
C SER A 8 -14.90 -3.81 -9.28
N PHE A 9 -16.07 -4.34 -8.90
CA PHE A 9 -16.82 -3.83 -7.75
C PHE A 9 -16.01 -3.94 -6.45
N ILE A 10 -15.39 -5.11 -6.18
CA ILE A 10 -14.55 -5.30 -4.99
C ILE A 10 -13.36 -4.33 -4.99
N LEU A 11 -12.68 -4.16 -6.13
CA LEU A 11 -11.55 -3.24 -6.25
C LEU A 11 -11.97 -1.78 -6.08
N LEU A 12 -13.12 -1.38 -6.64
CA LEU A 12 -13.66 -0.03 -6.49
C LEU A 12 -14.02 0.25 -5.03
N CYS A 13 -14.75 -0.64 -4.36
CA CYS A 13 -15.06 -0.51 -2.94
C CYS A 13 -13.78 -0.45 -2.09
N GLY A 14 -12.81 -1.34 -2.36
CA GLY A 14 -11.53 -1.36 -1.67
C GLY A 14 -10.70 -0.10 -1.89
N ALA A 15 -10.74 0.47 -3.09
CA ALA A 15 -10.10 1.73 -3.43
C ALA A 15 -10.77 2.91 -2.72
N CYS A 16 -12.11 3.00 -2.76
CA CYS A 16 -12.85 4.02 -2.03
C CYS A 16 -12.49 4.02 -0.55
N LEU A 17 -12.45 2.85 0.09
CA LEU A 17 -12.09 2.74 1.51
C LEU A 17 -10.64 3.14 1.81
N ARG A 18 -9.70 2.88 0.88
CA ARG A 18 -8.28 3.22 1.05
C ARG A 18 -8.00 4.69 0.77
N PHE A 19 -8.77 5.33 -0.10
CA PHE A 19 -8.64 6.76 -0.39
C PHE A 19 -9.51 7.64 0.52
N TYR A 20 -10.52 7.09 1.19
CA TYR A 20 -11.38 7.84 2.09
C TYR A 20 -10.57 8.40 3.27
N GLY A 21 -10.48 9.73 3.36
CA GLY A 21 -9.76 10.41 4.44
C GLY A 21 -8.25 10.16 4.44
N LEU A 22 -7.63 9.87 3.29
CA LEU A 22 -6.21 9.53 3.19
C LEU A 22 -5.28 10.61 3.77
N ASP A 23 -5.71 11.87 3.73
CA ASP A 23 -5.03 13.06 4.24
C ASP A 23 -5.71 13.68 5.47
N ALA A 24 -6.73 13.04 6.03
CA ALA A 24 -7.50 13.59 7.14
C ALA A 24 -6.70 13.65 8.45
N GLU A 25 -5.84 12.66 8.68
CA GLU A 25 -5.00 12.55 9.88
C GLU A 25 -3.59 13.06 9.62
N SER A 26 -3.03 13.84 10.54
CA SER A 26 -1.62 14.22 10.50
C SER A 26 -0.69 13.01 10.57
N LEU A 27 0.55 13.18 10.10
CA LEU A 27 1.56 12.13 10.17
C LEU A 27 1.91 11.82 11.63
N TRP A 28 1.81 10.54 12.01
CA TRP A 28 2.32 10.07 13.29
C TRP A 28 3.85 9.88 13.24
N ALA A 29 4.48 9.62 14.39
CA ALA A 29 5.93 9.67 14.54
C ALA A 29 6.71 8.86 13.48
N ASP A 30 6.29 7.62 13.22
CA ASP A 30 6.94 6.73 12.26
C ASP A 30 6.81 7.21 10.80
N GLU A 31 5.65 7.78 10.44
CA GLU A 31 5.46 8.41 9.14
C GLU A 31 6.32 9.67 9.02
N GLY A 32 6.39 10.49 10.07
CA GLY A 32 7.22 11.70 10.09
C GLY A 32 8.71 11.39 9.89
N ILE A 33 9.23 10.33 10.53
CA ILE A 33 10.61 9.86 10.30
C ILE A 33 10.79 9.40 8.86
N THR A 34 9.80 8.69 8.31
CA THR A 34 9.84 8.22 6.93
C THR A 34 9.89 9.39 5.95
N VAL A 35 8.98 10.35 6.09
CA VAL A 35 8.89 11.55 5.24
C VAL A 35 10.14 12.40 5.34
N ARG A 36 10.67 12.63 6.55
CA ARG A 36 11.94 13.34 6.73
C ARG A 36 13.08 12.65 5.97
N THR A 37 13.19 11.33 6.10
CA THR A 37 14.26 10.54 5.47
C THR A 37 14.19 10.59 3.94
N VAL A 38 13.00 10.53 3.35
CA VAL A 38 12.82 10.59 1.88
C VAL A 38 12.83 12.02 1.32
N SER A 39 12.69 13.03 2.17
CA SER A 39 12.82 14.45 1.77
C SER A 39 14.26 14.90 1.63
N ASP A 40 15.19 14.20 2.28
CA ASP A 40 16.62 14.46 2.18
C ASP A 40 17.18 14.13 0.78
N SER A 41 18.44 14.54 0.55
CA SER A 41 19.17 14.14 -0.65
C SER A 41 19.26 12.61 -0.74
N PHE A 42 19.26 12.07 -1.96
CA PHE A 42 19.36 10.62 -2.18
C PHE A 42 20.59 9.99 -1.49
N THR A 43 21.72 10.71 -1.44
CA THR A 43 22.93 10.27 -0.75
C THR A 43 22.73 10.20 0.77
N ALA A 44 22.14 11.23 1.37
CA ALA A 44 21.84 11.24 2.81
C ALA A 44 20.83 10.14 3.18
N MET A 45 19.77 9.98 2.40
CA MET A 45 18.80 8.89 2.56
C MET A 45 19.50 7.52 2.57
N LYS A 46 20.38 7.23 1.60
CA LYS A 46 21.13 5.97 1.56
C LYS A 46 22.00 5.75 2.81
N GLN A 47 22.65 6.78 3.31
CA GLN A 47 23.47 6.69 4.53
C GLN A 47 22.63 6.39 5.77
N ILE A 48 21.43 6.96 5.85
CA ILE A 48 20.45 6.67 6.91
C ILE A 48 19.98 5.21 6.79
N LEU A 49 19.56 4.80 5.59
CA LEU A 49 19.03 3.46 5.33
C LEU A 49 20.07 2.35 5.54
N ALA A 50 21.35 2.63 5.31
CA ALA A 50 22.44 1.68 5.58
C ALA A 50 22.54 1.29 7.07
N LYS A 51 21.96 2.10 7.98
CA LYS A 51 21.91 1.87 9.42
C LYS A 51 20.50 1.55 9.92
N ALA A 52 19.51 1.55 9.02
CA ALA A 52 18.11 1.38 9.38
C ALA A 52 17.75 -0.10 9.52
N ILE A 53 16.77 -0.39 10.38
CA ILE A 53 16.24 -1.74 10.59
C ILE A 53 15.23 -2.11 9.48
N HIS A 54 14.66 -1.12 8.80
CA HIS A 54 13.64 -1.33 7.78
C HIS A 54 14.24 -1.52 6.38
N PRO A 55 13.70 -2.43 5.55
CA PRO A 55 14.13 -2.60 4.16
C PRO A 55 14.03 -1.31 3.33
N PRO A 56 14.98 -1.04 2.41
CA PRO A 56 15.09 0.26 1.75
C PRO A 56 14.03 0.49 0.66
N LEU A 57 13.40 -0.56 0.14
CA LEU A 57 12.56 -0.48 -1.07
C LEU A 57 11.41 0.53 -0.95
N HIS A 58 10.74 0.57 0.21
CA HIS A 58 9.66 1.54 0.44
C HIS A 58 10.16 2.99 0.33
N TYR A 59 11.33 3.28 0.91
CA TYR A 59 11.94 4.60 0.85
C TYR A 59 12.40 4.96 -0.57
N LEU A 60 12.95 4.00 -1.30
CA LEU A 60 13.38 4.18 -2.69
C LEU A 60 12.20 4.49 -3.63
N ILE A 61 11.02 3.93 -3.36
CA ILE A 61 9.80 4.24 -4.09
C ILE A 61 9.26 5.62 -3.70
N LEU A 62 9.27 5.93 -2.40
CA LEU A 62 8.66 7.16 -1.90
C LEU A 62 9.51 8.41 -2.19
N HIS A 63 10.84 8.29 -2.25
CA HIS A 63 11.78 9.40 -2.55
C HIS A 63 11.47 10.15 -3.85
N PRO A 64 11.35 9.52 -5.02
CA PRO A 64 10.96 10.26 -6.22
C PRO A 64 9.53 10.84 -6.12
N PHE A 65 8.61 10.19 -5.41
CA PHE A 65 7.25 10.72 -5.23
C PHE A 65 7.26 12.05 -4.46
N THR A 66 8.02 12.12 -3.36
CA THR A 66 8.12 13.33 -2.55
C THR A 66 8.80 14.48 -3.29
N HIS A 67 9.84 14.18 -4.07
CA HIS A 67 10.54 15.20 -4.86
C HIS A 67 9.74 15.68 -6.08
N LEU A 68 8.84 14.87 -6.64
CA LEU A 68 8.01 15.25 -7.80
C LEU A 68 6.69 15.91 -7.42
N PHE A 69 6.05 15.46 -6.34
CA PHE A 69 4.68 15.86 -5.97
C PHE A 69 4.59 16.56 -4.60
N GLY A 70 5.71 16.70 -3.89
CA GLY A 70 5.78 17.29 -2.56
C GLY A 70 5.48 16.32 -1.42
N ASN A 71 5.34 16.85 -0.20
CA ASN A 71 5.31 16.07 1.04
C ASN A 71 3.97 16.10 1.78
N SER A 72 2.88 16.43 1.08
CA SER A 72 1.54 16.35 1.70
C SER A 72 1.21 14.93 2.14
N GLU A 73 0.39 14.81 3.17
CA GLU A 73 -0.11 13.55 3.74
C GLU A 73 -0.67 12.63 2.66
N PHE A 74 -1.45 13.20 1.74
CA PHE A 74 -2.01 12.48 0.60
C PHE A 74 -0.90 11.86 -0.27
N VAL A 75 0.08 12.66 -0.67
CA VAL A 75 1.16 12.22 -1.58
C VAL A 75 1.99 11.13 -0.94
N VAL A 76 2.33 11.26 0.35
CA VAL A 76 3.22 10.29 1.00
C VAL A 76 2.53 8.96 1.29
N ARG A 77 1.19 8.95 1.44
CA ARG A 77 0.38 7.74 1.64
C ARG A 77 -0.12 7.12 0.34
N LEU A 78 -0.10 7.86 -0.78
CA LEU A 78 -0.58 7.40 -2.09
C LEU A 78 0.04 6.06 -2.53
N PRO A 79 1.37 5.83 -2.44
CA PRO A 79 1.95 4.53 -2.80
C PRO A 79 1.37 3.37 -1.99
N SER A 80 1.23 3.55 -0.67
CA SER A 80 0.65 2.54 0.21
C SER A 80 -0.81 2.23 -0.13
N ALA A 81 -1.61 3.25 -0.48
CA ALA A 81 -2.98 3.05 -0.91
C ALA A 81 -3.05 2.19 -2.19
N ILE A 82 -2.16 2.46 -3.15
CA ILE A 82 -2.03 1.69 -4.39
C ILE A 82 -1.64 0.24 -4.08
N PHE A 83 -0.61 0.01 -3.26
CA PHE A 83 -0.19 -1.35 -2.88
C PHE A 83 -1.29 -2.10 -2.11
N GLY A 84 -2.08 -1.39 -1.31
CA GLY A 84 -3.27 -1.91 -0.65
C GLY A 84 -4.32 -2.42 -1.63
N ILE A 85 -4.59 -1.66 -2.70
CA ILE A 85 -5.54 -2.07 -3.75
C ILE A 85 -4.99 -3.24 -4.56
N MET A 86 -3.69 -3.21 -4.91
CA MET A 86 -3.01 -4.32 -5.57
C MET A 86 -3.05 -5.59 -4.73
N SER A 87 -2.95 -5.49 -3.40
CA SER A 87 -3.08 -6.62 -2.48
C SER A 87 -4.47 -7.29 -2.56
N ILE A 88 -5.54 -6.52 -2.77
CA ILE A 88 -6.89 -7.09 -3.00
C ILE A 88 -6.90 -7.93 -4.27
N PHE A 89 -6.36 -7.37 -5.36
CA PHE A 89 -6.30 -8.06 -6.66
C PHE A 89 -5.45 -9.34 -6.56
N MET A 90 -4.27 -9.25 -5.96
CA MET A 90 -3.39 -10.39 -5.79
C MET A 90 -3.99 -11.47 -4.89
N THR A 91 -4.74 -11.08 -3.85
CA THR A 91 -5.51 -12.02 -3.02
C THR A 91 -6.54 -12.79 -3.85
N TYR A 92 -7.25 -12.11 -4.76
CA TYR A 92 -8.16 -12.79 -5.70
C TYR A 92 -7.42 -13.78 -6.59
N CYS A 93 -6.30 -13.35 -7.19
CA CYS A 93 -5.49 -14.20 -8.06
C CYS A 93 -4.98 -15.44 -7.33
N LEU A 94 -4.44 -15.27 -6.13
CA LEU A 94 -3.94 -16.35 -5.30
C LEU A 94 -5.04 -17.31 -4.87
N GLY A 95 -6.16 -16.82 -4.32
CA GLY A 95 -7.29 -17.66 -3.91
C GLY A 95 -7.94 -18.40 -5.09
N LYS A 96 -7.93 -17.81 -6.29
CA LYS A 96 -8.36 -18.46 -7.53
C LYS A 96 -7.40 -19.57 -7.96
N SER A 97 -6.09 -19.32 -7.86
CA SER A 97 -5.03 -20.27 -8.24
C SER A 97 -5.01 -21.50 -7.32
N LEU A 98 -5.09 -21.26 -6.01
CA LEU A 98 -5.05 -22.31 -4.99
C LEU A 98 -6.32 -23.16 -4.91
N PHE A 99 -7.48 -22.55 -5.19
CA PHE A 99 -8.77 -23.19 -5.02
C PHE A 99 -9.65 -22.96 -6.26
N ASN A 100 -10.40 -21.86 -6.27
CA ASN A 100 -11.32 -21.53 -7.34
C ASN A 100 -11.73 -20.05 -7.28
N ALA A 101 -12.39 -19.58 -8.33
CA ALA A 101 -12.77 -18.17 -8.44
C ALA A 101 -13.68 -17.68 -7.29
N ARG A 102 -14.57 -18.54 -6.76
CA ARG A 102 -15.46 -18.16 -5.66
C ARG A 102 -14.66 -17.88 -4.39
N THR A 103 -13.70 -18.75 -4.06
CA THR A 103 -12.77 -18.53 -2.95
C THR A 103 -11.97 -17.25 -3.13
N GLY A 104 -11.43 -17.01 -4.34
CA GLY A 104 -10.72 -15.78 -4.66
C GLY A 104 -11.58 -14.52 -4.44
N PHE A 105 -12.84 -14.52 -4.85
CA PHE A 105 -13.74 -13.37 -4.63
C PHE A 105 -14.02 -13.12 -3.15
N ILE A 106 -14.29 -14.19 -2.39
CA ILE A 106 -14.55 -14.07 -0.95
C ILE A 106 -13.30 -13.54 -0.23
N ALA A 107 -12.13 -14.10 -0.52
CA ALA A 107 -10.86 -13.67 0.09
C ALA A 107 -10.54 -12.21 -0.24
N ALA A 108 -10.68 -11.80 -1.50
CA ALA A 108 -10.50 -10.41 -1.91
C ALA A 108 -11.50 -9.46 -1.24
N GLY A 109 -12.76 -9.87 -1.10
CA GLY A 109 -13.77 -9.10 -0.35
C GLY A 109 -13.39 -8.91 1.12
N LEU A 110 -12.89 -9.96 1.78
CA LEU A 110 -12.41 -9.88 3.16
C LEU A 110 -11.22 -8.92 3.29
N VAL A 111 -10.26 -8.96 2.35
CA VAL A 111 -9.11 -8.02 2.34
C VAL A 111 -9.55 -6.59 2.01
N ALA A 112 -10.54 -6.41 1.14
CA ALA A 112 -11.06 -5.10 0.78
C ALA A 112 -11.69 -4.39 1.98
N LEU A 113 -12.42 -5.12 2.82
CA LEU A 113 -13.18 -4.60 3.97
C LEU A 113 -12.42 -4.70 5.32
N SER A 114 -11.27 -5.36 5.36
CA SER A 114 -10.51 -5.54 6.60
C SER A 114 -9.97 -4.20 7.12
N TYR A 115 -10.33 -3.87 8.36
CA TYR A 115 -9.87 -2.66 9.04
C TYR A 115 -8.34 -2.53 9.04
N PHE A 116 -7.61 -3.59 9.40
CA PHE A 116 -6.15 -3.57 9.42
C PHE A 116 -5.54 -3.36 8.04
N GLN A 117 -6.10 -3.97 7.00
CA GLN A 117 -5.63 -3.80 5.63
C GLN A 117 -5.88 -2.37 5.13
N ILE A 118 -7.01 -1.77 5.48
CA ILE A 118 -7.30 -0.36 5.17
C ILE A 118 -6.31 0.54 5.92
N ARG A 119 -6.16 0.38 7.23
CA ARG A 119 -5.27 1.20 8.07
C ARG A 119 -3.82 1.19 7.55
N TYR A 120 -3.26 0.01 7.28
CA TYR A 120 -1.90 -0.10 6.74
C TYR A 120 -1.74 0.41 5.31
N SER A 121 -2.83 0.47 4.54
CA SER A 121 -2.84 1.11 3.22
C SER A 121 -2.85 2.64 3.32
N GLN A 122 -3.25 3.20 4.45
CA GLN A 122 -3.31 4.64 4.71
C GLN A 122 -2.13 5.15 5.55
N GLU A 123 -1.02 4.41 5.58
CA GLU A 123 0.20 4.83 6.24
C GLU A 123 1.33 4.94 5.23
N ALA A 124 2.14 5.99 5.29
CA ALA A 124 3.39 6.16 4.55
C ALA A 124 4.49 5.25 5.13
N ARG A 125 4.19 3.95 5.20
CA ARG A 125 4.99 2.88 5.81
C ARG A 125 5.02 1.66 4.90
N ASN A 126 6.01 0.81 5.14
CA ASN A 126 6.31 -0.37 4.32
C ASN A 126 5.29 -1.53 4.44
N TYR A 127 4.26 -1.43 5.29
CA TYR A 127 3.33 -2.52 5.56
C TYR A 127 2.53 -2.96 4.32
N ALA A 128 1.93 -2.02 3.60
CA ALA A 128 1.14 -2.32 2.40
C ALA A 128 2.01 -2.92 1.28
N LEU A 129 3.23 -2.40 1.10
CA LEU A 129 4.20 -2.93 0.15
C LEU A 129 4.63 -4.36 0.51
N LEU A 130 4.93 -4.61 1.78
CA LEU A 130 5.29 -5.94 2.27
C LEU A 130 4.18 -6.95 2.00
N ASN A 131 2.94 -6.60 2.35
CA ASN A 131 1.78 -7.47 2.13
C ASN A 131 1.58 -7.76 0.65
N MET A 132 1.69 -6.76 -0.22
CA MET A 132 1.58 -6.94 -1.66
C MET A 132 2.67 -7.89 -2.19
N LEU A 133 3.93 -7.68 -1.79
CA LEU A 133 5.06 -8.50 -2.25
C LEU A 133 4.96 -9.93 -1.74
N ALA A 134 4.50 -10.13 -0.50
CA ALA A 134 4.25 -11.47 0.05
C ALA A 134 3.16 -12.22 -0.72
N LEU A 135 2.11 -11.52 -1.18
CA LEU A 135 1.09 -12.13 -2.05
C LEU A 135 1.63 -12.46 -3.45
N CYS A 136 2.61 -11.69 -3.96
CA CYS A 136 3.25 -11.94 -5.25
C CYS A 136 4.34 -13.01 -5.22
N SER A 137 4.81 -13.45 -4.05
CA SER A 137 5.88 -14.45 -3.96
C SER A 137 5.40 -15.90 -4.09
N TYR A 138 4.10 -16.11 -4.29
CA TYR A 138 3.48 -17.42 -4.50
C TYR A 138 3.27 -17.67 -5.99
#